data_AF-A0A6B1AV24-F1
#
_entry.id   AF-A0A6B1AV24-F1
#
_cell.length_a   1.000
_cell.length_b   1.000
_cell.length_c   1.000
_cell.angle_alpha   90.00
_cell.angle_beta   90.00
_cell.angle_gamma   90.00
#
_symmetry.space_group_name_H-M   'P 1'
#
loop_
_entity.id
_entity.type
_entity.pdbx_description
1 polymer ?
#
loop_
_entity_poly.entity_id
_entity_poly.type
_entity_poly.pdbx_seq_one_letter_code
_entity_poly.pdbx_strand_id
1 'polypeptide(L)'
;MIAVTQLRDVLEALWPQIPESLLAGRGRDRLLQRVGDFPAAVVANLCIFELRLDDPEPAADFSVTVASPSVPQHYLAGADEAAATSLKAWLDAYLASKPEPYRWLMIEYDLIDIPEERKAAPAINLRSDASLTPGGAAFEPACLAGTLSRVHGRSDARHEQRALSRTFAVLPSGAVVVFAAAFPERTPRSVRLVVAEVSAAEVGPFLDRLRWPGSIPTVLHFLPELHDVSNSFMMAFDVTPEGALPRLGFEIYPTAVGDRDFRGLLSAWRTTRSHHWRGLINRLAEMGLCSQAKADGLLCWPKQRILYWANGTCGLRMGINHIKIVMDAEHLQAKAYAGLQCFPLAPQSVISS
;
A
#
# COMPACT_ATOMS: atom_id res chain seq x y z
N MET A 1 10.61 19.50 26.80
CA MET A 1 10.38 19.06 25.41
C MET A 1 10.71 17.58 25.35
N ILE A 2 9.78 16.74 24.88
CA ILE A 2 10.00 15.29 24.78
C ILE A 2 10.96 15.05 23.60
N ALA A 3 12.02 14.28 23.83
CA ALA A 3 12.87 13.82 22.75
C ALA A 3 12.08 12.81 21.92
N VAL A 4 11.77 13.17 20.66
CA VAL A 4 11.06 12.30 19.73
C VAL A 4 12.08 11.33 19.14
N THR A 5 12.13 10.11 19.67
CA THR A 5 13.14 9.11 19.27
C THR A 5 12.49 7.94 18.54
N GLN A 6 11.22 7.66 18.85
CA GLN A 6 10.46 6.55 18.31
C GLN A 6 9.22 7.02 17.53
N LEU A 7 8.70 6.16 16.67
CA LEU A 7 7.45 6.38 15.93
C LEU A 7 6.27 6.54 16.88
N ARG A 8 6.28 5.81 18.01
CA ARG A 8 5.31 5.96 19.10
C ARG A 8 5.15 7.41 19.53
N ASP A 9 6.25 8.09 19.83
CA ASP A 9 6.25 9.50 20.26
C ASP A 9 5.54 10.39 19.22
N VAL A 10 5.80 10.15 17.94
CA VAL A 10 5.19 10.89 16.84
C VAL A 10 3.69 10.59 16.74
N LEU A 11 3.30 9.31 16.77
CA LEU A 11 1.91 8.89 16.65
C LEU A 11 1.07 9.35 17.84
N GLU A 12 1.59 9.28 19.06
CA GLU A 12 0.92 9.78 20.27
C GLU A 12 0.69 11.29 20.21
N ALA A 13 1.69 12.05 19.73
CA ALA A 13 1.55 13.49 19.52
C ALA A 13 0.52 13.85 18.43
N LEU A 14 0.36 13.00 17.42
CA LEU A 14 -0.60 13.18 16.33
C LEU A 14 -1.97 12.58 16.62
N TRP A 15 -2.11 11.81 17.71
CA TRP A 15 -3.34 11.10 18.04
C TRP A 15 -4.59 11.98 18.07
N PRO A 16 -4.58 13.19 18.66
CA PRO A 16 -5.75 14.08 18.64
C PRO A 16 -6.16 14.54 17.22
N GLN A 17 -5.34 14.27 16.21
CA GLN A 17 -5.62 14.59 14.81
C GLN A 17 -6.19 13.41 14.03
N ILE A 18 -6.11 12.18 14.57
CA ILE A 18 -6.61 10.96 13.97
C ILE A 18 -8.05 10.76 14.46
N PRO A 19 -9.04 10.71 13.54
CA PRO A 19 -10.43 10.46 13.93
C PRO A 19 -10.58 9.09 14.62
N GLU A 20 -11.28 9.07 15.76
CA GLU A 20 -11.47 7.85 16.56
C GLU A 20 -12.22 6.75 15.80
N SER A 21 -13.09 7.11 14.85
CA SER A 21 -13.77 6.14 13.99
C SER A 21 -12.81 5.37 13.09
N LEU A 22 -11.65 5.94 12.75
CA LEU A 22 -10.67 5.30 11.87
C LEU A 22 -9.72 4.41 12.67
N LEU A 23 -9.17 4.93 13.76
CA LEU A 23 -8.19 4.23 14.58
C LEU A 23 -8.40 4.65 16.04
N ALA A 24 -8.64 3.70 16.94
CA ALA A 24 -8.82 3.92 18.37
C ALA A 24 -8.76 2.61 19.18
N GLY A 25 -8.77 2.75 20.51
CA GLY A 25 -8.81 1.62 21.45
C GLY A 25 -7.78 0.54 21.14
N ARG A 26 -8.23 -0.72 21.02
CA ARG A 26 -7.36 -1.87 20.73
C ARG A 26 -6.60 -1.73 19.41
N GLY A 27 -7.23 -1.18 18.37
CA GLY A 27 -6.57 -0.94 17.09
C GLY A 27 -5.37 0.00 17.20
N ARG A 28 -5.48 1.05 18.03
CA ARG A 28 -4.37 1.94 18.36
C ARG A 28 -3.27 1.22 19.14
N ASP A 29 -3.65 0.53 20.21
CA ASP A 29 -2.70 -0.11 21.11
C ASP A 29 -1.86 -1.16 20.36
N ARG A 30 -2.53 -1.93 19.51
CA ARG A 30 -1.92 -2.94 18.66
C ARG A 30 -0.97 -2.36 17.63
N LEU A 31 -1.35 -1.26 16.98
CA LEU A 31 -0.47 -0.52 16.08
C LEU A 31 0.80 -0.08 16.83
N LEU A 32 0.65 0.58 17.97
CA LEU A 32 1.79 1.07 18.75
C LEU A 32 2.66 -0.07 19.28
N GLN A 33 2.07 -1.19 19.67
CA GLN A 33 2.82 -2.38 20.07
C GLN A 33 3.68 -2.91 18.91
N ARG A 34 3.17 -2.91 17.68
CA ARG A 34 3.86 -3.53 16.55
C ARG A 34 4.89 -2.63 15.87
N VAL A 35 4.60 -1.34 15.75
CA VAL A 35 5.47 -0.41 14.98
C VAL A 35 5.93 0.79 15.81
N GLY A 36 5.48 0.93 17.05
CA GLY A 36 5.81 2.09 17.89
C GLY A 36 7.31 2.25 18.13
N ASP A 37 8.05 1.15 18.23
CA ASP A 37 9.49 1.18 18.51
C ASP A 37 10.35 1.50 17.28
N PHE A 38 9.73 1.71 16.11
CA PHE A 38 10.42 2.21 14.91
C PHE A 38 11.15 3.52 15.21
N PRO A 39 12.31 3.78 14.60
CA PRO A 39 12.95 5.08 14.71
C PRO A 39 11.99 6.20 14.26
N ALA A 40 11.92 7.31 14.99
CA ALA A 40 11.06 8.44 14.61
C ALA A 40 11.32 8.94 13.19
N ALA A 41 12.57 8.85 12.70
CA ALA A 41 12.94 9.20 11.33
C ALA A 41 12.13 8.45 10.26
N VAL A 42 11.48 7.33 10.60
CA VAL A 42 10.59 6.59 9.70
C VAL A 42 9.43 7.46 9.20
N VAL A 43 8.93 8.42 9.99
CA VAL A 43 7.85 9.32 9.51
C VAL A 43 8.32 10.28 8.42
N ALA A 44 9.63 10.37 8.15
CA ALA A 44 10.13 11.06 6.95
C ALA A 44 9.73 10.33 5.65
N ASN A 45 9.43 9.04 5.76
CA ASN A 45 8.89 8.22 4.69
C ASN A 45 7.37 8.30 4.64
N LEU A 46 6.77 7.70 3.61
CA LEU A 46 5.32 7.54 3.57
C LEU A 46 4.92 6.36 4.49
N CYS A 47 4.25 6.68 5.60
CA CYS A 47 3.50 5.73 6.41
C CYS A 47 2.06 5.66 5.89
N ILE A 48 1.51 4.46 5.76
CA ILE A 48 0.16 4.22 5.24
C ILE A 48 -0.61 3.39 6.27
N PHE A 49 -1.82 3.84 6.59
CA PHE A 49 -2.79 3.13 7.40
C PHE A 49 -3.84 2.54 6.46
N GLU A 50 -3.96 1.22 6.40
CA GLU A 50 -5.00 0.53 5.64
C GLU A 50 -6.20 0.28 6.55
N LEU A 51 -7.27 1.03 6.32
CA LEU A 51 -8.46 1.13 7.16
C LEU A 51 -9.61 0.38 6.50
N ARG A 52 -10.23 -0.56 7.21
CA ARG A 52 -11.50 -1.17 6.77
C ARG A 52 -12.64 -0.16 6.94
N LEU A 53 -13.48 -0.03 5.91
CA LEU A 53 -14.54 0.98 5.88
C LEU A 53 -15.92 0.41 6.22
N ASP A 54 -16.09 -0.88 5.94
CA ASP A 54 -17.24 -1.71 6.27
C ASP A 54 -17.19 -2.25 7.71
N ASP A 55 -15.99 -2.39 8.27
CA ASP A 55 -15.79 -2.82 9.66
C ASP A 55 -15.96 -1.65 10.64
N PRO A 56 -16.87 -1.74 11.64
CA PRO A 56 -17.01 -0.71 12.66
C PRO A 56 -15.79 -0.60 13.58
N GLU A 57 -14.93 -1.62 13.65
CA GLU A 57 -13.74 -1.57 14.50
C GLU A 57 -12.75 -0.50 14.02
N PRO A 58 -12.31 0.43 14.89
CA PRO A 58 -11.35 1.45 14.53
C PRO A 58 -9.92 0.90 14.59
N ALA A 59 -9.57 0.08 13.60
CA ALA A 59 -8.26 -0.53 13.44
C ALA A 59 -7.67 -0.29 12.04
N ALA A 60 -6.36 -0.43 11.93
CA ALA A 60 -5.63 -0.30 10.69
C ALA A 60 -4.52 -1.35 10.57
N ASP A 61 -4.36 -1.89 9.37
CA ASP A 61 -3.10 -2.46 8.93
C ASP A 61 -2.10 -1.32 8.67
N PHE A 62 -0.79 -1.60 8.70
CA PHE A 62 0.22 -0.56 8.61
C PHE A 62 1.29 -0.88 7.57
N SER A 63 1.59 0.10 6.72
CA SER A 63 2.66 -0.02 5.75
C SER A 63 3.59 1.17 5.80
N VAL A 64 4.86 0.95 5.49
CA VAL A 64 5.84 2.04 5.38
C VAL A 64 6.83 1.83 4.26
N THR A 65 7.12 2.92 3.55
CA THR A 65 8.14 2.90 2.51
C THR A 65 9.53 2.95 3.13
N VAL A 66 10.42 2.06 2.71
CA VAL A 66 11.79 1.98 3.18
C VAL A 66 12.68 2.80 2.27
N ALA A 67 13.13 3.97 2.75
CA ALA A 67 14.13 4.80 2.07
C ALA A 67 15.49 4.84 2.79
N SER A 68 15.61 4.19 3.96
CA SER A 68 16.79 4.21 4.82
C SER A 68 17.08 2.81 5.37
N PRO A 69 18.36 2.44 5.60
CA PRO A 69 18.75 1.20 6.27
C PRO A 69 18.23 1.02 7.70
N SER A 70 17.81 2.10 8.36
CA SER A 70 17.31 2.05 9.74
C SER A 70 15.96 1.33 9.90
N VAL A 71 15.10 1.33 8.87
CA VAL A 71 13.76 0.70 8.93
C VAL A 71 13.87 -0.82 8.91
N PRO A 72 14.67 -1.43 8.00
CA PRO A 72 14.96 -2.86 8.03
C PRO A 72 15.51 -3.36 9.36
N GLN A 73 16.48 -2.67 9.97
CA GLN A 73 17.13 -3.14 11.20
C GLN A 73 16.15 -3.35 12.35
N HIS A 74 15.16 -2.46 12.47
CA HIS A 74 14.11 -2.61 13.46
C HIS A 74 13.24 -3.84 13.19
N TYR A 75 12.87 -4.06 11.91
CA TYR A 75 12.08 -5.22 11.50
C TYR A 75 12.73 -6.53 11.95
N LEU A 76 14.03 -6.61 11.76
CA LEU A 76 14.83 -7.81 12.00
C LEU A 76 14.97 -8.15 13.48
N ALA A 77 14.91 -7.16 14.37
CA ALA A 77 14.88 -7.39 15.82
C ALA A 77 13.54 -7.97 16.31
N GLY A 78 12.46 -7.82 15.53
CA GLY A 78 11.10 -8.19 15.90
C GLY A 78 10.51 -9.40 15.16
N ALA A 79 11.29 -10.09 14.33
CA ALA A 79 10.87 -11.27 13.55
C ALA A 79 11.42 -12.58 14.16
N ASP A 80 10.82 -13.72 13.81
CA ASP A 80 11.38 -15.05 14.10
C ASP A 80 12.80 -15.17 13.51
N GLU A 81 13.71 -15.81 14.23
CA GLU A 81 15.16 -15.80 14.02
C GLU A 81 15.55 -16.27 12.61
N ALA A 82 14.83 -17.25 12.07
CA ALA A 82 15.04 -17.77 10.71
C ALA A 82 14.56 -16.79 9.62
N ALA A 83 13.37 -16.19 9.78
CA ALA A 83 12.82 -15.21 8.83
C ALA A 83 13.62 -13.90 8.85
N ALA A 84 14.09 -13.49 10.03
CA ALA A 84 14.95 -12.33 10.23
C ALA A 84 16.29 -12.50 9.48
N THR A 85 16.95 -13.66 9.58
CA THR A 85 18.29 -13.85 9.02
C THR A 85 18.31 -13.72 7.48
N SER A 86 17.36 -14.35 6.79
CA SER A 86 17.32 -14.29 5.32
C SER A 86 16.87 -12.95 4.77
N LEU A 87 15.85 -12.33 5.37
CA LEU A 87 15.39 -11.00 4.98
C LEU A 87 16.46 -9.94 5.25
N LYS A 88 17.21 -10.08 6.36
CA LYS A 88 18.34 -9.19 6.70
C LYS A 88 19.42 -9.25 5.65
N ALA A 89 19.91 -10.44 5.35
CA ALA A 89 20.97 -10.62 4.36
C ALA A 89 20.56 -10.06 3.01
N TRP A 90 19.31 -10.26 2.59
CA TRP A 90 18.79 -9.69 1.36
C TRP A 90 18.64 -8.16 1.42
N LEU A 91 18.07 -7.59 2.50
CA LEU A 91 17.89 -6.14 2.66
C LEU A 91 19.23 -5.41 2.74
N ASP A 92 20.20 -5.95 3.49
CA ASP A 92 21.56 -5.40 3.57
C ASP A 92 22.22 -5.44 2.19
N ALA A 93 22.14 -6.57 1.48
CA ALA A 93 22.66 -6.67 0.11
C ALA A 93 21.96 -5.72 -0.86
N TYR A 94 20.63 -5.59 -0.77
CA TYR A 94 19.81 -4.70 -1.61
C TYR A 94 20.16 -3.22 -1.37
N LEU A 95 20.28 -2.82 -0.11
CA LEU A 95 20.64 -1.44 0.25
C LEU A 95 22.10 -1.11 -0.05
N ALA A 96 23.01 -2.08 0.11
CA ALA A 96 24.43 -1.90 -0.17
C ALA A 96 24.73 -1.84 -1.68
N SER A 97 24.07 -2.69 -2.48
CA SER A 97 24.29 -2.74 -3.93
C SER A 97 23.46 -1.73 -4.72
N LYS A 98 22.37 -1.19 -4.12
CA LYS A 98 21.35 -0.37 -4.81
C LYS A 98 21.08 -0.89 -6.23
N PRO A 99 20.81 -2.20 -6.41
CA PRO A 99 20.72 -2.75 -7.75
C PRO A 99 19.56 -2.03 -8.44
N GLU A 100 19.87 -1.44 -9.59
CA GLU A 100 19.14 -0.29 -10.13
C GLU A 100 17.66 -0.48 -10.53
N PRO A 101 17.02 -1.67 -10.63
CA PRO A 101 15.62 -1.63 -11.05
C PRO A 101 14.66 -1.15 -9.97
N TYR A 102 14.87 -1.42 -8.66
CA TYR A 102 13.84 -1.17 -7.64
C TYR A 102 14.20 0.02 -6.75
N ARG A 103 13.45 1.12 -6.81
CA ARG A 103 13.64 2.30 -5.94
C ARG A 103 12.63 2.41 -4.80
N TRP A 104 11.54 1.65 -4.87
CA TRP A 104 10.49 1.73 -3.87
C TRP A 104 10.24 0.35 -3.28
N LEU A 105 10.62 0.23 -2.02
CA LEU A 105 10.38 -0.91 -1.17
C LEU A 105 9.36 -0.47 -0.12
N MET A 106 8.29 -1.22 0.05
CA MET A 106 7.31 -1.00 1.11
C MET A 106 7.12 -2.28 1.91
N ILE A 107 7.14 -2.12 3.23
CA ILE A 107 6.88 -3.18 4.20
C ILE A 107 5.45 -2.98 4.68
N GLU A 108 4.65 -4.04 4.66
CA GLU A 108 3.24 -4.04 5.05
C GLU A 108 3.02 -5.06 6.18
N TYR A 109 2.30 -4.63 7.20
CA TYR A 109 1.94 -5.41 8.38
C TYR A 109 0.43 -5.58 8.40
N ASP A 110 0.00 -6.82 8.24
CA ASP A 110 -1.39 -7.24 8.45
C ASP A 110 -1.62 -7.27 9.99
N LEU A 111 -2.11 -6.18 10.55
CA LEU A 111 -2.35 -6.02 11.99
C LEU A 111 -3.77 -6.39 12.39
N ILE A 112 -4.74 -6.44 11.49
CA ILE A 112 -6.13 -6.69 11.89
C ILE A 112 -6.38 -8.19 12.05
N ASP A 113 -5.96 -8.99 11.06
CA ASP A 113 -6.33 -10.42 10.96
C ASP A 113 -5.43 -11.37 11.76
N ILE A 114 -4.34 -10.86 12.32
CA ILE A 114 -3.34 -11.71 12.98
C ILE A 114 -3.71 -11.82 14.47
N PRO A 115 -3.46 -12.92 15.18
CA PRO A 115 -3.60 -12.92 16.64
C PRO A 115 -2.54 -12.05 17.32
N GLU A 116 -2.84 -11.40 18.45
CA GLU A 116 -1.88 -10.49 19.15
C GLU A 116 -0.57 -11.19 19.54
N GLU A 117 -0.65 -12.44 20.00
CA GLU A 117 0.48 -13.30 20.34
C GLU A 117 1.36 -13.70 19.15
N ARG A 118 0.88 -13.55 17.90
CA ARG A 118 1.62 -13.99 16.71
C ARG A 118 2.41 -12.84 16.09
N LYS A 119 3.74 -13.00 16.06
CA LYS A 119 4.63 -12.11 15.31
C LYS A 119 4.67 -12.51 13.84
N ALA A 120 3.81 -11.90 13.05
CA ALA A 120 3.78 -12.20 11.63
C ALA A 120 4.87 -11.47 10.83
N ALA A 121 5.42 -12.17 9.85
CA ALA A 121 6.32 -11.58 8.86
C ALA A 121 5.56 -10.62 7.94
N PRO A 122 6.20 -9.55 7.46
CA PRO A 122 5.51 -8.53 6.68
C PRO A 122 5.34 -9.02 5.26
N ALA A 123 4.38 -8.41 4.56
CA ALA A 123 4.47 -8.40 3.12
C ALA A 123 5.56 -7.43 2.67
N ILE A 124 6.25 -7.82 1.59
CA ILE A 124 7.25 -6.97 0.96
C ILE A 124 6.74 -6.61 -0.43
N ASN A 125 6.50 -5.32 -0.63
CA ASN A 125 6.04 -4.72 -1.86
C ASN A 125 7.21 -4.05 -2.56
N LEU A 126 7.45 -4.43 -3.82
CA LEU A 126 8.53 -3.91 -4.66
C LEU A 126 7.92 -3.14 -5.83
N ARG A 127 8.53 -1.99 -6.15
CA ARG A 127 8.31 -1.29 -7.41
C ARG A 127 9.63 -0.96 -8.08
N SER A 128 9.66 -1.20 -9.39
CA SER A 128 10.75 -0.76 -10.23
C SER A 128 10.55 0.65 -10.79
N ASP A 129 11.67 1.31 -11.08
CA ASP A 129 11.73 2.60 -11.78
C ASP A 129 11.38 2.44 -13.26
N ALA A 130 11.87 1.36 -13.87
CA ALA A 130 11.37 0.92 -15.16
C ALA A 130 9.95 0.40 -14.93
N SER A 131 8.96 1.05 -15.53
CA SER A 131 7.62 0.49 -15.65
C SER A 131 7.78 -0.92 -16.23
N LEU A 132 7.29 -1.94 -15.53
CA LEU A 132 7.37 -3.33 -16.01
C LEU A 132 6.28 -3.50 -17.07
N THR A 133 6.50 -2.90 -18.24
CA THR A 133 5.63 -3.01 -19.41
C THR A 133 6.00 -4.30 -20.14
N PRO A 134 5.02 -5.18 -20.47
CA PRO A 134 5.26 -6.36 -21.29
C PRO A 134 5.98 -5.99 -22.60
N GLY A 135 7.08 -6.67 -22.91
CA GLY A 135 7.85 -6.45 -24.14
C GLY A 135 8.78 -5.22 -24.13
N GLY A 136 8.86 -4.47 -23.03
CA GLY A 136 9.85 -3.41 -22.88
C GLY A 136 11.27 -3.97 -22.72
N ALA A 137 12.27 -3.27 -23.28
CA ALA A 137 13.68 -3.70 -23.28
C ALA A 137 14.30 -3.92 -21.88
N ALA A 138 13.67 -3.44 -20.82
CA ALA A 138 14.13 -3.56 -19.43
C ALA A 138 13.35 -4.59 -18.60
N PHE A 139 12.39 -5.31 -19.19
CA PHE A 139 11.49 -6.20 -18.44
C PHE A 139 12.00 -7.65 -18.40
N GLU A 140 12.42 -8.12 -17.22
CA GLU A 140 12.81 -9.52 -16.98
C GLU A 140 12.02 -10.16 -15.82
N PRO A 141 10.97 -10.96 -16.10
CA PRO A 141 10.19 -11.65 -15.06
C PRO A 141 11.06 -12.52 -14.13
N ALA A 142 12.13 -13.10 -14.67
CA ALA A 142 13.04 -13.97 -13.91
C ALA A 142 13.80 -13.20 -12.83
N CYS A 143 14.22 -11.97 -13.11
CA CYS A 143 14.90 -11.11 -12.15
C CYS A 143 13.96 -10.71 -11.00
N LEU A 144 12.72 -10.33 -11.34
CA LEU A 144 11.68 -10.05 -10.34
C LEU A 144 11.35 -11.28 -9.49
N ALA A 145 11.16 -12.43 -10.12
CA ALA A 145 10.94 -13.70 -9.43
C ALA A 145 12.06 -14.00 -8.43
N GLY A 146 13.31 -13.99 -8.89
CA GLY A 146 14.47 -14.23 -8.03
C GLY A 146 14.60 -13.22 -6.89
N THR A 147 14.14 -11.99 -7.09
CA THR A 147 14.09 -10.97 -6.03
C THR A 147 13.03 -11.32 -4.99
N LEU A 148 11.78 -11.56 -5.40
CA LEU A 148 10.68 -11.93 -4.52
C LEU A 148 10.95 -13.24 -3.73
N SER A 149 11.58 -14.23 -4.36
CA SER A 149 11.95 -15.48 -3.68
C SER A 149 13.03 -15.25 -2.62
N ARG A 150 14.06 -14.46 -2.92
CA ARG A 150 15.16 -14.15 -1.97
C ARG A 150 14.70 -13.32 -0.79
N VAL A 151 13.78 -12.38 -1.00
CA VAL A 151 13.13 -11.61 0.07
C VAL A 151 12.53 -12.53 1.14
N HIS A 152 12.03 -13.70 0.75
CA HIS A 152 11.49 -14.71 1.65
C HIS A 152 12.49 -15.79 2.07
N GLY A 153 13.79 -15.59 1.84
CA GLY A 153 14.83 -16.56 2.17
C GLY A 153 14.77 -17.87 1.39
N ARG A 154 14.10 -17.86 0.23
CA ARG A 154 13.96 -19.06 -0.60
C ARG A 154 15.14 -19.15 -1.57
N SER A 155 15.68 -20.35 -1.70
CA SER A 155 16.76 -20.66 -2.66
C SER A 155 16.26 -20.88 -4.09
N ASP A 156 14.97 -21.17 -4.27
CA ASP A 156 14.34 -21.46 -5.56
C ASP A 156 13.24 -20.45 -5.92
N ALA A 157 13.34 -19.90 -7.13
CA ALA A 157 12.43 -18.93 -7.71
C ALA A 157 11.49 -19.49 -8.79
N ARG A 158 11.54 -20.80 -9.09
CA ARG A 158 10.70 -21.42 -10.13
C ARG A 158 9.21 -21.17 -9.94
N HIS A 159 8.75 -21.11 -8.70
CA HIS A 159 7.35 -20.84 -8.39
C HIS A 159 6.92 -19.43 -8.82
N GLU A 160 7.60 -18.39 -8.32
CA GLU A 160 7.33 -17.00 -8.72
C GLU A 160 7.56 -16.80 -10.22
N GLN A 161 8.61 -17.40 -10.78
CA GLN A 161 8.94 -17.28 -12.20
C GLN A 161 7.83 -17.83 -13.09
N ARG A 162 7.26 -19.00 -12.77
CA ARG A 162 6.14 -19.57 -13.53
C ARG A 162 4.88 -18.70 -13.42
N ALA A 163 4.53 -18.26 -12.20
CA ALA A 163 3.38 -17.40 -11.96
C ALA A 163 3.48 -16.07 -12.73
N LEU A 164 4.65 -15.41 -12.64
CA LEU A 164 4.91 -14.16 -13.34
C LEU A 164 4.93 -14.37 -14.86
N SER A 165 5.66 -15.36 -15.38
CA SER A 165 5.76 -15.58 -16.83
C SER A 165 4.40 -15.80 -17.48
N ARG A 166 3.52 -16.60 -16.84
CA ARG A 166 2.15 -16.81 -17.33
C ARG A 166 1.33 -15.53 -17.31
N THR A 167 1.41 -14.77 -16.24
CA THR A 167 0.62 -13.55 -16.07
C THR A 167 1.04 -12.47 -17.06
N PHE A 168 2.35 -12.27 -17.22
CA PHE A 168 2.88 -11.28 -18.15
C PHE A 168 2.57 -11.61 -19.61
N ALA A 169 2.43 -12.89 -19.96
CA ALA A 169 2.04 -13.32 -21.31
C ALA A 169 0.59 -12.95 -21.68
N VAL A 170 -0.27 -12.61 -20.72
CA VAL A 170 -1.69 -12.29 -20.96
C VAL A 170 -2.07 -10.85 -20.61
N LEU A 171 -1.12 -10.04 -20.12
CA LEU A 171 -1.34 -8.64 -19.82
C LEU A 171 -1.80 -7.87 -21.09
N PRO A 172 -2.76 -6.95 -20.97
CA PRO A 172 -3.16 -6.10 -22.08
C PRO A 172 -1.99 -5.27 -22.62
N SER A 173 -2.08 -4.90 -23.89
CA SER A 173 -1.12 -3.95 -24.47
C SER A 173 -1.19 -2.61 -23.73
N GLY A 174 -0.03 -2.05 -23.37
CA GLY A 174 0.07 -0.80 -22.61
C GLY A 174 -0.03 -0.96 -21.09
N ALA A 175 -0.48 -2.12 -20.58
CA ALA A 175 -0.56 -2.36 -19.14
C ALA A 175 0.82 -2.26 -18.46
N VAL A 176 0.83 -1.75 -17.23
CA VAL A 176 2.06 -1.55 -16.44
C VAL A 176 1.94 -2.28 -15.12
N VAL A 177 2.86 -3.19 -14.81
CA VAL A 177 2.98 -3.70 -13.44
C VAL A 177 3.68 -2.65 -12.59
N VAL A 178 2.92 -2.04 -11.68
CA VAL A 178 3.36 -0.97 -10.78
C VAL A 178 4.01 -1.54 -9.53
N PHE A 179 3.37 -2.54 -8.92
CA PHE A 179 3.90 -3.25 -7.74
C PHE A 179 3.88 -4.75 -7.97
N ALA A 180 4.89 -5.40 -7.40
CA ALA A 180 4.88 -6.84 -7.19
C ALA A 180 5.22 -7.09 -5.73
N ALA A 181 4.42 -7.92 -5.08
CA ALA A 181 4.58 -8.19 -3.66
C ALA A 181 4.49 -9.68 -3.37
N ALA A 182 5.17 -10.07 -2.31
CA ALA A 182 5.14 -11.44 -1.83
C ALA A 182 4.80 -11.43 -0.34
N PHE A 183 3.89 -12.33 0.02
CA PHE A 183 3.28 -12.43 1.34
C PHE A 183 3.76 -13.76 1.95
N PRO A 184 4.64 -13.74 2.98
CA PRO A 184 5.27 -14.94 3.49
C PRO A 184 4.26 -15.96 4.04
N GLU A 185 3.19 -15.47 4.65
CA GLU A 185 2.26 -16.29 5.44
C GLU A 185 1.02 -16.73 4.67
N ARG A 186 0.85 -16.26 3.43
CA ARG A 186 -0.34 -16.60 2.64
C ARG A 186 -0.22 -18.01 2.06
N THR A 187 -1.32 -18.76 2.21
CA THR A 187 -1.51 -20.07 1.61
C THR A 187 -2.73 -20.00 0.68
N PRO A 188 -2.62 -20.39 -0.61
CA PRO A 188 -1.41 -20.86 -1.26
C PRO A 188 -0.35 -19.76 -1.43
N ARG A 189 0.90 -20.17 -1.59
CA ARG A 189 2.01 -19.29 -1.98
C ARG A 189 1.59 -18.58 -3.27
N SER A 190 1.73 -17.26 -3.30
CA SER A 190 1.32 -16.43 -4.44
C SER A 190 2.20 -15.19 -4.56
N VAL A 191 2.14 -14.55 -5.73
CA VAL A 191 2.69 -13.22 -5.98
C VAL A 191 1.53 -12.27 -6.21
N ARG A 192 1.48 -11.17 -5.46
CA ARG A 192 0.55 -10.08 -5.73
C ARG A 192 1.12 -9.18 -6.80
N LEU A 193 0.30 -8.81 -7.77
CA LEU A 193 0.62 -7.79 -8.75
C LEU A 193 -0.38 -6.64 -8.62
N VAL A 194 0.11 -5.42 -8.74
CA VAL A 194 -0.71 -4.22 -8.95
C VAL A 194 -0.42 -3.71 -10.34
N VAL A 195 -1.45 -3.67 -11.18
CA VAL A 195 -1.36 -3.35 -12.61
C VAL A 195 -2.15 -2.09 -12.89
N ALA A 196 -1.53 -1.12 -13.56
CA ALA A 196 -2.16 0.10 -14.03
C ALA A 196 -2.29 0.09 -15.56
N GLU A 197 -2.91 1.15 -16.10
CA GLU A 197 -3.08 1.37 -17.55
C GLU A 197 -3.87 0.24 -18.24
N VAL A 198 -4.75 -0.45 -17.49
CA VAL A 198 -5.74 -1.36 -18.03
C VAL A 198 -7.03 -0.57 -18.25
N SER A 199 -7.38 -0.31 -19.51
CA SER A 199 -8.62 0.40 -19.83
C SER A 199 -9.84 -0.38 -19.34
N ALA A 200 -10.94 0.32 -19.03
CA ALA A 200 -12.19 -0.31 -18.61
C ALA A 200 -12.68 -1.39 -19.61
N ALA A 201 -12.49 -1.16 -20.91
CA ALA A 201 -12.85 -2.12 -21.96
C ALA A 201 -11.99 -3.39 -21.96
N GLU A 202 -10.73 -3.30 -21.50
CA GLU A 202 -9.81 -4.45 -21.42
C GLU A 202 -9.96 -5.26 -20.12
N VAL A 203 -10.64 -4.75 -19.10
CA VAL A 203 -10.78 -5.46 -17.81
C VAL A 203 -11.39 -6.85 -17.99
N GLY A 204 -12.56 -6.95 -18.64
CA GLY A 204 -13.24 -8.23 -18.86
C GLY A 204 -12.40 -9.22 -19.66
N PRO A 205 -11.94 -8.85 -20.89
CA PRO A 205 -11.06 -9.69 -21.69
C PRO A 205 -9.76 -10.11 -20.98
N PHE A 206 -9.17 -9.22 -20.17
CA PHE A 206 -7.98 -9.54 -19.39
C PHE A 206 -8.26 -10.60 -18.33
N LEU A 207 -9.32 -10.44 -17.53
CA LEU A 207 -9.69 -11.40 -16.48
C LEU A 207 -10.02 -12.78 -17.08
N ASP A 208 -10.64 -12.82 -18.25
CA ASP A 208 -10.90 -14.07 -18.99
C ASP A 208 -9.60 -14.77 -19.43
N ARG A 209 -8.67 -14.03 -20.06
CA ARG A 209 -7.34 -14.57 -20.44
C ARG A 209 -6.53 -15.03 -19.23
N LEU A 210 -6.63 -14.30 -18.12
CA LEU A 210 -6.00 -14.65 -16.85
C LEU A 210 -6.63 -15.90 -16.22
N ARG A 211 -7.80 -16.32 -16.69
CA ARG A 211 -8.65 -17.37 -16.11
C ARG A 211 -8.96 -17.07 -14.64
N TRP A 212 -9.26 -15.81 -14.36
CA TRP A 212 -9.63 -15.40 -13.01
C TRP A 212 -10.91 -16.14 -12.60
N PRO A 213 -10.93 -16.82 -11.44
CA PRO A 213 -12.04 -17.70 -11.08
C PRO A 213 -13.27 -16.97 -10.50
N GLY A 214 -13.21 -15.64 -10.38
CA GLY A 214 -14.33 -14.82 -9.89
C GLY A 214 -15.37 -14.48 -10.97
N SER A 215 -16.35 -13.66 -10.60
CA SER A 215 -17.43 -13.24 -11.50
C SER A 215 -17.04 -12.01 -12.32
N ILE A 216 -16.62 -12.23 -13.57
CA ILE A 216 -16.37 -11.14 -14.54
C ILE A 216 -17.63 -10.28 -14.75
N PRO A 217 -18.85 -10.82 -14.89
CA PRO A 217 -20.06 -10.01 -14.98
C PRO A 217 -20.25 -9.06 -13.80
N THR A 218 -19.95 -9.51 -12.57
CA THR A 218 -20.03 -8.66 -11.38
C THR A 218 -19.06 -7.49 -11.45
N VAL A 219 -17.82 -7.72 -11.90
CA VAL A 219 -16.83 -6.66 -12.12
C VAL A 219 -17.33 -5.63 -13.14
N LEU A 220 -17.83 -6.11 -14.28
CA LEU A 220 -18.28 -5.25 -15.38
C LEU A 220 -19.58 -4.49 -15.04
N HIS A 221 -20.38 -5.00 -14.13
CA HIS A 221 -21.54 -4.28 -13.59
C HIS A 221 -21.13 -3.24 -12.54
N PHE A 222 -20.15 -3.56 -11.68
CA PHE A 222 -19.72 -2.69 -10.59
C PHE A 222 -18.93 -1.46 -11.04
N LEU A 223 -17.95 -1.62 -11.94
CA LEU A 223 -17.06 -0.50 -12.31
C LEU A 223 -17.81 0.72 -12.87
N PRO A 224 -18.84 0.58 -13.72
CA PRO A 224 -19.68 1.70 -14.16
C PRO A 224 -20.34 2.50 -13.03
N GLU A 225 -20.68 1.87 -11.91
CA GLU A 225 -21.33 2.53 -10.76
C GLU A 225 -20.45 3.59 -10.08
N LEU A 226 -19.13 3.55 -10.33
CA LEU A 226 -18.16 4.49 -9.79
C LEU A 226 -17.66 5.51 -10.83
N HIS A 227 -18.08 5.42 -12.09
CA HIS A 227 -17.48 6.19 -13.19
C HIS A 227 -17.62 7.72 -13.02
N ASP A 228 -18.70 8.19 -12.39
CA ASP A 228 -18.93 9.61 -12.11
C ASP A 228 -18.02 10.18 -11.02
N VAL A 229 -17.54 9.32 -10.10
CA VAL A 229 -16.71 9.69 -8.95
C VAL A 229 -15.27 9.21 -9.06
N SER A 230 -14.97 8.32 -10.02
CA SER A 230 -13.64 7.84 -10.38
C SER A 230 -13.56 7.40 -11.83
N ASN A 231 -12.52 7.83 -12.53
CA ASN A 231 -12.24 7.46 -13.93
C ASN A 231 -10.94 6.65 -14.10
N SER A 232 -10.22 6.36 -13.01
CA SER A 232 -8.90 5.74 -13.03
C SER A 232 -8.75 4.74 -11.89
N PHE A 233 -8.21 3.57 -12.21
CA PHE A 233 -7.94 2.53 -11.22
C PHE A 233 -6.65 1.76 -11.51
N MET A 234 -6.13 1.09 -10.48
CA MET A 234 -5.16 0.00 -10.63
C MET A 234 -5.80 -1.31 -10.17
N MET A 235 -5.44 -2.43 -10.81
CA MET A 235 -5.92 -3.76 -10.47
C MET A 235 -4.89 -4.50 -9.61
N ALA A 236 -5.29 -4.94 -8.42
CA ALA A 236 -4.47 -5.75 -7.52
C ALA A 236 -4.98 -7.19 -7.50
N PHE A 237 -4.16 -8.19 -7.84
CA PHE A 237 -4.57 -9.59 -7.82
C PHE A 237 -3.39 -10.51 -7.50
N ASP A 238 -3.69 -11.69 -6.97
CA ASP A 238 -2.70 -12.68 -6.58
C ASP A 238 -2.62 -13.80 -7.61
N VAL A 239 -1.41 -14.25 -7.94
CA VAL A 239 -1.15 -15.30 -8.94
C VAL A 239 -0.27 -16.42 -8.39
N THR A 240 -0.56 -17.64 -8.84
CA THR A 240 0.22 -18.86 -8.61
C THR A 240 0.63 -19.47 -9.96
N PRO A 241 1.48 -20.50 -9.98
CA PRO A 241 1.77 -21.25 -11.20
C PRO A 241 0.52 -21.90 -11.83
N GLU A 242 -0.56 -22.11 -11.07
CA GLU A 242 -1.82 -22.72 -11.49
C GLU A 242 -2.83 -21.67 -12.02
N GLY A 243 -2.81 -20.44 -11.53
CA GLY A 243 -3.61 -19.35 -12.07
C GLY A 243 -3.76 -18.16 -11.12
N ALA A 244 -4.68 -17.24 -11.45
CA ALA A 244 -5.05 -16.18 -10.51
C ALA A 244 -5.92 -16.72 -9.37
N LEU A 245 -5.76 -16.14 -8.18
CA LEU A 245 -6.63 -16.41 -7.04
C LEU A 245 -7.94 -15.61 -7.12
N PRO A 246 -9.00 -16.01 -6.40
CA PRO A 246 -10.32 -15.39 -6.51
C PRO A 246 -10.37 -13.91 -6.12
N ARG A 247 -9.52 -13.47 -5.20
CA ARG A 247 -9.55 -12.10 -4.69
C ARG A 247 -8.99 -11.10 -5.72
N LEU A 248 -9.81 -10.12 -6.09
CA LEU A 248 -9.46 -9.03 -7.01
C LEU A 248 -9.66 -7.68 -6.32
N GLY A 249 -8.68 -6.79 -6.42
CA GLY A 249 -8.73 -5.45 -5.86
C GLY A 249 -8.70 -4.37 -6.95
N PHE A 250 -9.40 -3.27 -6.72
CA PHE A 250 -9.31 -2.05 -7.53
C PHE A 250 -8.87 -0.90 -6.63
N GLU A 251 -7.72 -0.31 -6.90
CA GLU A 251 -7.25 0.93 -6.26
C GLU A 251 -7.83 2.11 -7.02
N ILE A 252 -8.76 2.81 -6.39
CA ILE A 252 -9.64 3.82 -6.99
C ILE A 252 -9.23 5.21 -6.49
N TYR A 253 -9.28 6.18 -7.40
CA TYR A 253 -8.88 7.58 -7.18
C TYR A 253 -10.01 8.55 -7.55
N PRO A 254 -10.12 9.73 -6.93
CA PRO A 254 -11.15 10.69 -7.29
C PRO A 254 -10.88 11.28 -8.68
N THR A 255 -11.95 11.59 -9.41
CA THR A 255 -11.87 12.24 -10.75
C THR A 255 -11.01 13.49 -10.79
N ALA A 256 -10.91 14.23 -9.68
CA ALA A 256 -10.06 15.42 -9.55
C ALA A 256 -8.56 15.16 -9.78
N VAL A 257 -8.10 13.90 -9.76
CA VAL A 257 -6.73 13.56 -10.16
C VAL A 257 -6.51 13.81 -11.66
N GLY A 258 -7.58 13.74 -12.46
CA GLY A 258 -7.57 13.92 -13.91
C GLY A 258 -6.98 12.71 -14.66
N ASP A 259 -6.77 12.88 -15.97
CA ASP A 259 -6.19 11.87 -16.86
C ASP A 259 -4.66 11.79 -16.70
N ARG A 260 -4.21 11.51 -15.48
CA ARG A 260 -2.80 11.26 -15.22
C ARG A 260 -2.50 9.79 -15.45
N ASP A 261 -1.27 9.53 -15.89
CA ASP A 261 -0.69 8.20 -15.83
C ASP A 261 -0.66 7.66 -14.39
N PHE A 262 -0.33 6.39 -14.24
CA PHE A 262 -0.20 5.73 -12.94
C PHE A 262 0.75 6.49 -11.99
N ARG A 263 1.76 7.23 -12.48
CA ARG A 263 2.70 7.99 -11.64
C ARG A 263 1.99 9.16 -10.96
N GLY A 264 1.10 9.82 -11.68
CA GLY A 264 0.21 10.82 -11.11
C GLY A 264 -0.68 10.26 -10.01
N LEU A 265 -1.25 9.07 -10.22
CA LEU A 265 -2.08 8.37 -9.21
C LEU A 265 -1.29 8.11 -7.92
N LEU A 266 -0.05 7.64 -8.00
CA LEU A 266 0.82 7.41 -6.84
C LEU A 266 1.13 8.69 -6.04
N SER A 267 0.99 9.86 -6.68
CA SER A 267 1.18 11.18 -6.05
C SER A 267 -0.13 11.85 -5.61
N ALA A 268 -1.29 11.25 -5.90
CA ALA A 268 -2.60 11.85 -5.68
C ALA A 268 -2.80 12.31 -4.23
N TRP A 269 -2.34 11.55 -3.26
CA TRP A 269 -2.45 11.89 -1.83
C TRP A 269 -1.73 13.18 -1.41
N ARG A 270 -0.74 13.62 -2.20
CA ARG A 270 -0.02 14.88 -1.97
C ARG A 270 -0.75 16.09 -2.54
N THR A 271 -1.61 15.86 -3.52
CA THR A 271 -2.23 16.91 -4.33
C THR A 271 -3.74 16.98 -4.15
N THR A 272 -4.36 15.95 -3.59
CA THR A 272 -5.79 15.91 -3.32
C THR A 272 -6.15 16.38 -1.91
N ARG A 273 -7.39 16.85 -1.74
CA ARG A 273 -7.95 17.38 -0.49
C ARG A 273 -9.30 16.70 -0.21
N SER A 274 -9.86 16.89 0.98
CA SER A 274 -11.10 16.25 1.39
C SER A 274 -12.27 16.43 0.41
N HIS A 275 -12.40 17.62 -0.20
CA HIS A 275 -13.49 17.87 -1.15
C HIS A 275 -13.36 17.07 -2.46
N HIS A 276 -12.14 16.70 -2.88
CA HIS A 276 -11.94 15.82 -4.04
C HIS A 276 -12.43 14.39 -3.77
N TRP A 277 -12.30 13.92 -2.53
CA TRP A 277 -12.69 12.56 -2.14
C TRP A 277 -14.17 12.42 -1.78
N ARG A 278 -14.88 13.54 -1.55
CA ARG A 278 -16.25 13.55 -1.03
C ARG A 278 -17.23 12.75 -1.87
N GLY A 279 -17.21 12.92 -3.21
CA GLY A 279 -18.11 12.19 -4.11
C GLY A 279 -17.94 10.68 -3.98
N LEU A 280 -16.69 10.20 -4.09
CA LEU A 280 -16.36 8.78 -3.97
C LEU A 280 -16.72 8.22 -2.59
N ILE A 281 -16.36 8.90 -1.51
CA ILE A 281 -16.62 8.43 -0.14
C ILE A 281 -18.13 8.35 0.14
N ASN A 282 -18.90 9.37 -0.28
CA ASN A 282 -20.35 9.37 -0.12
C ASN A 282 -20.99 8.23 -0.91
N ARG A 283 -20.55 7.99 -2.15
CA ARG A 283 -21.04 6.88 -2.97
C ARG A 283 -20.80 5.54 -2.29
N LEU A 284 -19.63 5.33 -1.69
CA LEU A 284 -19.34 4.09 -0.95
C LEU A 284 -20.20 3.93 0.30
N ALA A 285 -20.55 5.04 0.97
CA ALA A 285 -21.48 5.00 2.10
C ALA A 285 -22.91 4.64 1.65
N GLU A 286 -23.38 5.22 0.54
CA GLU A 286 -24.67 4.89 -0.08
C GLU A 286 -24.75 3.41 -0.51
N MET A 287 -23.63 2.85 -0.97
CA MET A 287 -23.51 1.43 -1.32
C MET A 287 -23.36 0.50 -0.11
N GLY A 288 -23.31 1.04 1.11
CA GLY A 288 -23.10 0.25 2.33
C GLY A 288 -21.68 -0.31 2.49
N LEU A 289 -20.71 0.16 1.69
CA LEU A 289 -19.31 -0.26 1.75
C LEU A 289 -18.47 0.60 2.72
N CYS A 290 -19.04 1.69 3.23
CA CYS A 290 -18.39 2.58 4.18
C CYS A 290 -19.42 3.04 5.23
N SER A 291 -19.16 2.79 6.51
CA SER A 291 -20.03 3.37 7.54
C SER A 291 -19.94 4.90 7.55
N GLN A 292 -21.02 5.58 7.94
CA GLN A 292 -21.03 7.05 7.98
C GLN A 292 -19.92 7.63 8.88
N ALA A 293 -19.66 7.00 10.03
CA ALA A 293 -18.60 7.42 10.92
C ALA A 293 -17.20 7.30 10.30
N LYS A 294 -16.95 6.26 9.47
CA LYS A 294 -15.70 6.10 8.70
C LYS A 294 -15.62 7.13 7.58
N ALA A 295 -16.72 7.39 6.88
CA ALA A 295 -16.78 8.42 5.83
C ALA A 295 -16.41 9.80 6.38
N ASP A 296 -17.03 10.22 7.48
CA ASP A 296 -16.77 11.50 8.15
C ASP A 296 -15.30 11.58 8.64
N GLY A 297 -14.80 10.50 9.23
CA GLY A 297 -13.41 10.38 9.64
C GLY A 297 -12.44 10.53 8.47
N LEU A 298 -12.65 9.82 7.37
CA LEU A 298 -11.79 9.90 6.18
C LEU A 298 -11.78 11.30 5.59
N LEU A 299 -12.92 11.98 5.52
CA LEU A 299 -12.99 13.36 5.03
C LEU A 299 -12.27 14.35 5.95
N CYS A 300 -12.10 14.02 7.22
CA CYS A 300 -11.29 14.79 8.16
C CYS A 300 -9.78 14.46 8.09
N TRP A 301 -9.37 13.37 7.45
CA TRP A 301 -7.96 12.93 7.42
C TRP A 301 -7.02 13.88 6.67
N PRO A 302 -7.31 14.37 5.44
CA PRO A 302 -6.38 15.20 4.68
C PRO A 302 -6.04 16.51 5.40
N LYS A 303 -4.77 16.68 5.78
CA LYS A 303 -4.27 17.83 6.55
C LYS A 303 -2.86 18.20 6.12
N GLN A 304 -2.54 19.49 6.19
CA GLN A 304 -1.18 20.00 6.12
C GLN A 304 -0.97 20.91 7.31
N ARG A 305 0.08 20.67 8.10
CA ARG A 305 0.39 21.43 9.32
C ARG A 305 1.88 21.61 9.47
N ILE A 306 2.27 22.60 10.26
CA ILE A 306 3.63 22.75 10.76
C ILE A 306 3.64 22.19 12.18
N LEU A 307 4.60 21.32 12.48
CA LEU A 307 4.86 20.81 13.82
C LEU A 307 6.16 21.41 14.35
N TYR A 308 6.16 21.73 15.63
CA TYR A 308 7.32 22.26 16.34
C TYR A 308 7.81 21.21 17.33
N TRP A 309 9.02 20.72 17.12
CA TRP A 309 9.67 19.69 17.94
C TRP A 309 10.93 20.23 18.60
N ALA A 310 11.46 19.47 19.56
CA ALA A 310 12.71 19.82 20.25
C ALA A 310 13.90 19.98 19.29
N ASN A 311 13.88 19.23 18.18
CA ASN A 311 14.95 19.17 17.17
C ASN A 311 14.69 20.03 15.93
N GLY A 312 13.65 20.88 15.96
CA GLY A 312 13.36 21.82 14.87
C GLY A 312 11.90 21.82 14.45
N THR A 313 11.66 22.35 13.25
CA THR A 313 10.32 22.48 12.67
C THR A 313 10.17 21.49 11.52
N CYS A 314 9.03 20.79 11.45
CA CYS A 314 8.72 19.90 10.34
C CYS A 314 7.33 20.18 9.77
N GLY A 315 7.16 19.91 8.49
CA GLY A 315 5.85 19.89 7.85
C GLY A 315 5.22 18.52 8.02
N LEU A 316 3.97 18.47 8.47
CA LEU A 316 3.13 17.28 8.46
C LEU A 316 2.24 17.31 7.21
N ARG A 317 2.17 16.17 6.53
CA ARG A 317 1.20 15.91 5.46
C ARG A 317 0.44 14.63 5.78
N MET A 318 -0.88 14.75 5.81
CA MET A 318 -1.81 13.64 5.85
C MET A 318 -2.71 13.71 4.62
N GLY A 319 -2.99 12.60 3.96
CA GLY A 319 -3.83 12.53 2.77
C GLY A 319 -4.32 11.12 2.50
N ILE A 320 -5.35 10.96 1.68
CA ILE A 320 -5.82 9.63 1.26
C ILE A 320 -4.99 9.23 0.03
N ASN A 321 -4.34 8.06 0.09
CA ASN A 321 -3.57 7.45 -0.99
C ASN A 321 -4.48 6.94 -2.10
N HIS A 322 -5.33 6.00 -1.77
CA HIS A 322 -6.37 5.46 -2.63
C HIS A 322 -7.47 4.84 -1.76
N ILE A 323 -8.61 4.55 -2.38
CA ILE A 323 -9.60 3.65 -1.81
C ILE A 323 -9.52 2.34 -2.59
N LYS A 324 -9.43 1.21 -1.90
CA LYS A 324 -9.40 -0.10 -2.53
C LYS A 324 -10.73 -0.78 -2.37
N ILE A 325 -11.32 -1.20 -3.49
CA ILE A 325 -12.46 -2.12 -3.49
C ILE A 325 -11.95 -3.51 -3.74
N VAL A 326 -12.21 -4.40 -2.80
CA VAL A 326 -11.86 -5.82 -2.90
C VAL A 326 -13.12 -6.59 -3.24
N MET A 327 -13.03 -7.40 -4.28
CA MET A 327 -14.01 -8.40 -4.66
C MET A 327 -13.49 -9.77 -4.27
N ASP A 328 -14.28 -10.52 -3.52
CA ASP A 328 -14.05 -11.92 -3.20
C ASP A 328 -15.35 -12.70 -3.43
N ALA A 329 -15.38 -13.46 -4.51
CA ALA A 329 -16.61 -13.98 -5.09
C ALA A 329 -17.64 -12.85 -5.35
N GLU A 330 -18.79 -12.89 -4.68
CA GLU A 330 -19.85 -11.86 -4.77
C GLU A 330 -19.78 -10.82 -3.64
N HIS A 331 -18.80 -10.93 -2.73
CA HIS A 331 -18.66 -10.00 -1.63
C HIS A 331 -17.74 -8.83 -2.01
N LEU A 332 -18.20 -7.62 -1.71
CA LEU A 332 -17.45 -6.39 -1.88
C LEU A 332 -17.02 -5.86 -0.51
N GLN A 333 -15.76 -5.46 -0.40
CA GLN A 333 -15.21 -4.78 0.77
C GLN A 333 -14.51 -3.51 0.33
N ALA A 334 -14.58 -2.44 1.12
CA ALA A 334 -13.84 -1.22 0.86
C ALA A 334 -12.80 -0.97 1.95
N LYS A 335 -11.61 -0.55 1.52
CA LYS A 335 -10.53 -0.12 2.39
C LYS A 335 -10.02 1.24 1.97
N ALA A 336 -9.65 2.10 2.91
CA ALA A 336 -8.93 3.34 2.60
C ALA A 336 -7.47 3.23 3.01
N TYR A 337 -6.58 3.70 2.14
CA TYR A 337 -5.15 3.77 2.41
C TYR A 337 -4.81 5.21 2.77
N ALA A 338 -4.74 5.51 4.06
CA ALA A 338 -4.54 6.86 4.56
C ALA A 338 -3.04 7.11 4.82
N GLY A 339 -2.44 8.06 4.10
CA GLY A 339 -1.02 8.39 4.17
C GLY A 339 -0.69 9.45 5.22
N LEU A 340 0.51 9.34 5.79
CA LEU A 340 1.13 10.29 6.72
C LEU A 340 2.62 10.41 6.39
N GLN A 341 3.12 11.64 6.35
CA GLN A 341 4.55 11.94 6.18
C GLN A 341 4.90 13.26 6.88
N CYS A 342 6.00 13.25 7.63
CA CYS A 342 6.67 14.44 8.14
C CYS A 342 7.86 14.77 7.23
N PHE A 343 8.20 16.05 7.05
CA PHE A 343 9.39 16.44 6.28
C PHE A 343 10.05 17.66 6.92
N PRO A 344 11.39 17.73 6.95
CA PRO A 344 12.07 18.87 7.52
C PRO A 344 11.70 20.14 6.76
N LEU A 345 11.43 21.22 7.50
CA LEU A 345 11.34 22.56 6.92
C LEU A 345 12.68 23.24 7.09
N ALA A 346 13.15 23.93 6.04
CA ALA A 346 14.31 24.79 6.18
C ALA A 346 14.04 25.81 7.30
N PRO A 347 15.04 26.17 8.13
CA PRO A 347 14.90 27.28 9.05
C PRO A 347 14.38 28.46 8.23
N GLN A 348 13.23 29.03 8.60
CA GLN A 348 12.79 30.26 7.97
C GLN A 348 13.89 31.26 8.26
N SER A 349 14.59 31.71 7.22
CA SER A 349 15.53 32.81 7.32
C SER A 349 14.75 33.93 8.00
N VAL A 350 15.09 34.25 9.25
CA VAL A 350 14.48 35.38 9.93
C VAL A 350 14.87 36.57 9.08
N ILE A 351 13.93 37.05 8.26
CA ILE A 351 14.12 38.29 7.52
C ILE A 351 14.11 39.34 8.62
N SER A 352 15.31 39.74 9.04
CA SER A 352 15.51 40.86 9.96
C SER A 352 14.95 42.10 9.28
N SER A 353 13.74 42.48 9.67
CA SER A 353 13.07 43.73 9.28
C SER A 353 13.67 44.92 9.99
#